data_AF-A0A0D6T7S0-F1
#
_entry.id   AF-A0A0D6T7S0-F1
#
_cell.length_a   1.000
_cell.length_b   1.000
_cell.length_c   1.000
_cell.angle_alpha   90.00
_cell.angle_beta   90.00
_cell.angle_gamma   90.00
#
_symmetry.space_group_name_H-M   'P 1'
#
loop_
_entity.id
_entity.type
_entity.pdbx_description
1 polymer ?
#
loop_
_entity_poly.entity_id
_entity_poly.type
_entity_poly.pdbx_seq_one_letter_code
_entity_poly.pdbx_strand_id
1 'polypeptide(L)'
;MMKENLKLLFDLLPPPGTKGFLVLEHLTAAELQDRGQETEADSVIRLSLCSTREGENPVPVYELLLSEDESHNPIEAHNRIRTWAAGFMMGANYAGESIGLVIKSTQGA
;
A
#
# COMPACT_ATOMS: atom_id res chain seq x y z
N MET A 1 -7.99 2.95 23.91
CA MET A 1 -7.84 3.90 22.79
C MET A 1 -6.99 3.19 21.76
N MET A 2 -7.53 2.90 20.57
CA MET A 2 -6.72 2.38 19.47
C MET A 2 -5.79 3.50 19.01
N LYS A 3 -4.48 3.28 19.08
CA LYS A 3 -3.49 4.17 18.47
C LYS A 3 -3.56 3.89 16.98
N GLU A 4 -3.82 4.91 16.15
CA GLU A 4 -3.85 4.70 14.71
C GLU A 4 -2.41 4.52 14.21
N ASN A 5 -1.97 3.29 13.92
CA ASN A 5 -0.65 3.02 13.29
C ASN A 5 -0.70 3.15 11.77
N LEU A 6 -1.53 4.09 11.34
CA LEU A 6 -1.72 4.42 9.97
C LEU A 6 -0.82 5.61 9.61
N LYS A 7 0.14 5.38 8.70
CA LYS A 7 0.88 6.46 8.08
C LYS A 7 0.34 6.68 6.66
N LEU A 8 -0.34 7.82 6.47
CA LEU A 8 -0.55 8.35 5.13
C LEU A 8 0.78 8.96 4.69
N LEU A 9 1.33 8.46 3.58
CA LEU A 9 2.67 8.87 3.14
C LEU A 9 2.65 9.92 2.04
N PHE A 10 1.48 10.21 1.50
CA PHE A 10 1.34 11.13 0.39
C PHE A 10 0.02 11.89 0.49
N ASP A 11 0.12 13.22 0.59
CA ASP A 11 -1.03 14.13 0.60
C ASP A 11 -1.53 14.48 -0.82
N LEU A 12 -0.68 14.29 -1.84
CA LEU A 12 -0.94 14.71 -3.22
C LEU A 12 -0.59 13.61 -4.23
N LEU A 13 -1.61 13.02 -4.83
CA LEU A 13 -1.44 11.96 -5.82
C LEU A 13 -0.60 12.43 -7.02
N PRO A 14 0.22 11.54 -7.62
CA PRO A 14 1.00 11.88 -8.80
C PRO A 14 0.08 12.27 -9.98
N PRO A 15 0.59 13.05 -10.95
CA PRO A 15 -0.22 13.51 -12.08
C PRO A 15 -0.90 12.35 -12.84
N PRO A 16 -2.10 12.57 -13.39
CA PRO A 16 -2.79 11.59 -14.22
C PRO A 16 -1.89 11.05 -15.35
N GLY A 17 -2.07 9.79 -15.73
CA GLY A 17 -1.25 9.11 -16.75
C GLY A 17 0.18 8.71 -16.36
N THR A 18 0.68 9.05 -15.17
CA THR A 18 2.05 8.68 -14.73
C THR A 18 2.14 7.35 -13.97
N LYS A 19 1.01 6.83 -13.51
CA LYS A 19 0.87 5.58 -12.74
C LYS A 19 -0.41 4.89 -13.20
N GLY A 20 -0.35 3.58 -13.43
CA GLY A 20 -1.46 2.79 -13.97
C GLY A 20 -1.95 1.69 -13.03
N PHE A 21 -1.26 1.45 -11.91
CA PHE A 21 -1.56 0.33 -11.03
C PHE A 21 -1.46 0.74 -9.56
N LEU A 22 -2.45 0.36 -8.77
CA LEU A 22 -2.33 0.24 -7.32
C LEU A 22 -1.76 -1.14 -7.01
N VAL A 23 -0.62 -1.20 -6.31
CA VAL A 23 0.02 -2.43 -5.88
C VAL A 23 0.02 -2.50 -4.36
N LEU A 24 -0.63 -3.52 -3.81
CA LEU A 24 -0.64 -3.84 -2.40
C LEU A 24 0.41 -4.92 -2.13
N GLU A 25 1.37 -4.61 -1.25
CA GLU A 25 2.44 -5.50 -0.83
C GLU A 25 2.46 -5.64 0.70
N HIS A 26 2.81 -6.81 1.19
CA HIS A 26 3.28 -7.00 2.57
C HIS A 26 4.80 -7.06 2.52
N LEU A 27 5.46 -6.15 3.23
CA LEU A 27 6.91 -5.97 3.21
C LEU A 27 7.46 -6.15 4.62
N THR A 28 8.40 -7.07 4.79
CA THR A 28 9.16 -7.26 6.02
C THR A 28 10.15 -6.11 6.23
N ALA A 29 10.60 -5.92 7.47
CA ALA A 29 11.67 -4.96 7.78
C ALA A 29 12.94 -5.22 6.94
N ALA A 30 13.27 -6.49 6.70
CA ALA A 30 14.40 -6.87 5.84
C ALA A 30 14.22 -6.42 4.38
N GLU A 31 13.05 -6.67 3.78
CA GLU A 31 12.76 -6.24 2.41
C GLU A 31 12.72 -4.72 2.27
N LEU A 32 12.30 -4.00 3.31
CA LEU A 32 12.36 -2.54 3.35
C LEU A 32 13.81 -2.05 3.41
N GLN A 33 14.63 -2.68 4.24
CA GLN A 33 16.05 -2.35 4.38
C GLN A 33 16.81 -2.60 3.08
N ASP A 34 16.53 -3.69 2.37
CA ASP A 34 17.07 -3.98 1.03
C ASP A 34 16.70 -2.91 0.00
N ARG A 35 15.55 -2.24 0.20
CA ARG A 35 15.09 -1.09 -0.59
C ARG A 35 15.62 0.26 -0.06
N GLY A 36 16.49 0.26 0.94
CA GLY A 36 17.05 1.46 1.56
C GLY A 36 16.06 2.23 2.43
N GLN A 37 15.05 1.55 2.98
CA GLN A 37 14.00 2.12 3.80
C GLN A 37 14.02 1.53 5.20
N GLU A 38 13.76 2.36 6.21
CA GLU A 38 13.66 1.94 7.60
C GLU A 38 12.20 1.88 8.04
N THR A 39 11.89 0.98 8.97
CA THR A 39 10.58 0.84 9.60
C THR A 39 10.74 0.62 11.11
N GLU A 40 9.79 1.12 11.88
CA GLU A 40 9.71 0.92 13.33
C GLU A 40 8.94 -0.37 13.70
N ALA A 41 8.39 -1.07 12.70
CA ALA A 41 7.60 -2.29 12.84
C ALA A 41 8.23 -3.47 12.10
N ASP A 42 7.94 -4.69 12.53
CA ASP A 42 8.50 -5.93 11.98
C ASP A 42 8.13 -6.14 10.51
N SER A 43 6.94 -5.69 10.13
CA SER A 43 6.49 -5.65 8.75
C SER A 43 5.45 -4.57 8.52
N VAL A 44 5.18 -4.25 7.26
CA VAL A 44 4.16 -3.28 6.86
C VAL A 44 3.30 -3.82 5.73
N ILE A 45 2.02 -3.46 5.74
CA ILE A 45 1.18 -3.58 4.54
C ILE A 45 1.17 -2.23 3.85
N ARG A 46 1.74 -2.17 2.64
CA ARG A 46 1.92 -0.95 1.86
C ARG A 46 1.09 -1.00 0.59
N LEU A 47 0.31 0.06 0.36
CA LEU A 47 -0.30 0.34 -0.93
C LEU A 47 0.51 1.41 -1.66
N SER A 48 0.95 1.11 -2.87
CA SER A 48 1.71 2.02 -3.73
C SER A 48 1.02 2.24 -5.07
N LEU A 49 1.15 3.45 -5.61
CA LEU A 49 0.89 3.70 -7.02
C LEU A 49 2.14 3.37 -7.82
N CYS A 50 1.99 2.54 -8.84
CA CYS A 50 3.07 2.00 -9.65
C CYS A 50 2.80 2.23 -11.13
N SER A 51 3.90 2.24 -11.89
CA SER A 51 3.85 2.43 -13.35
C SER A 51 3.38 1.15 -14.06
N THR A 52 3.71 0.00 -13.47
CA THR A 52 3.36 -1.33 -13.98
C THR A 52 2.80 -2.21 -12.87
N ARG A 53 2.12 -3.30 -13.26
CA ARG A 53 1.60 -4.32 -12.33
C ARG A 53 2.68 -4.98 -11.47
N GLU A 54 3.93 -4.96 -11.92
CA GLU A 54 5.07 -5.54 -11.20
C GLU A 54 5.58 -4.63 -10.08
N GLY A 55 5.09 -3.39 -10.01
CA GLY A 55 5.43 -2.45 -8.93
C GLY A 55 6.52 -1.44 -9.27
N GLU A 56 6.83 -1.21 -10.55
CA GLU A 56 7.90 -0.29 -10.95
C GLU A 56 7.62 1.18 -10.62
N ASN A 57 8.66 1.88 -10.17
CA ASN A 57 8.64 3.27 -9.69
C ASN A 57 7.49 3.50 -8.68
N PRO A 58 7.51 2.81 -7.53
CA PRO A 58 6.42 2.89 -6.55
C PRO A 58 6.38 4.27 -5.90
N VAL A 59 5.17 4.83 -5.78
CA VAL A 59 4.85 5.97 -4.93
C VAL A 59 3.98 5.43 -3.79
N PRO A 60 4.55 5.22 -2.58
CA PRO A 60 3.79 4.77 -1.43
C PRO A 60 2.67 5.76 -1.11
N VAL A 61 1.44 5.26 -1.01
CA VAL A 61 0.28 6.09 -0.69
C VAL A 61 -0.17 5.84 0.75
N TYR A 62 -0.12 4.59 1.17
CA TYR A 62 -0.67 4.16 2.45
C TYR A 62 0.19 3.05 3.05
N GLU A 63 0.49 3.16 4.34
CA GLU A 63 1.16 2.12 5.11
C GLU A 63 0.42 1.82 6.40
N LEU A 64 0.24 0.52 6.65
CA LEU A 64 -0.11 0.01 7.95
C LEU A 64 1.11 -0.71 8.54
N LEU A 65 1.54 -0.26 9.71
CA LEU A 65 2.61 -0.90 10.48
C LEU A 65 2.05 -2.12 11.22
N LEU A 66 2.78 -3.24 11.19
CA LEU A 66 2.44 -4.48 11.89
C LEU A 66 3.56 -4.83 12.88
N SER A 67 3.30 -4.66 14.17
CA SER A 67 4.20 -5.04 15.27
C SER A 67 3.60 -6.19 16.10
N GLU A 68 4.43 -7.06 16.68
CA GLU A 68 4.00 -8.22 17.50
C GLU A 68 3.07 -7.85 18.67
N ASP A 69 3.26 -6.67 19.25
CA ASP A 69 2.55 -6.19 20.45
C ASP A 69 1.09 -5.80 20.18
N GLU A 70 0.72 -5.77 18.91
CA GLU A 70 -0.40 -5.02 18.44
C GLU A 70 -1.39 -5.99 17.79
N SER A 71 -2.55 -6.15 18.43
CA SER A 71 -3.64 -7.04 18.03
C SER A 71 -4.33 -6.59 16.71
N HIS A 72 -3.54 -6.26 15.69
CA HIS A 72 -3.99 -5.90 14.38
C HIS A 72 -4.39 -7.18 13.67
N ASN A 73 -5.69 -7.41 13.55
CA ASN A 73 -6.20 -8.47 12.71
C ASN A 73 -5.81 -8.13 11.26
N PRO A 74 -4.92 -8.90 10.60
CA PRO A 74 -4.48 -8.62 9.23
C PRO A 74 -5.65 -8.57 8.24
N ILE A 75 -6.78 -9.21 8.58
CA ILE A 75 -8.03 -9.15 7.82
C ILE A 75 -8.64 -7.75 7.85
N GLU A 76 -8.63 -7.08 9.01
CA GLU A 76 -9.18 -5.72 9.14
C GLU A 76 -8.33 -4.69 8.38
N ALA A 77 -7.02 -4.84 8.47
CA ALA A 77 -6.05 -4.09 7.68
C ALA A 77 -6.32 -4.20 6.16
N HIS A 78 -6.42 -5.44 5.67
CA HIS A 78 -6.74 -5.71 4.28
C HIS A 78 -8.11 -5.14 3.88
N ASN A 79 -9.13 -5.26 4.72
CA ASN A 79 -10.46 -4.72 4.42
C ASN A 79 -10.45 -3.20 4.30
N ARG A 80 -9.74 -2.49 5.19
CA ARG A 80 -9.61 -1.03 5.13
C ARG A 80 -8.90 -0.58 3.85
N ILE A 81 -7.79 -1.23 3.51
CA ILE A 81 -7.03 -0.91 2.31
C ILE A 81 -7.83 -1.23 1.04
N ARG A 82 -8.59 -2.33 1.04
CA ARG A 82 -9.47 -2.70 -0.09
C ARG A 82 -10.57 -1.68 -0.33
N THR A 83 -11.22 -1.19 0.74
CA THR A 83 -12.24 -0.14 0.63
C THR A 83 -11.66 1.15 0.07
N TRP A 84 -10.47 1.55 0.54
CA TRP A 84 -9.78 2.72 0.00
C TRP A 84 -9.45 2.54 -1.48
N ALA A 85 -8.84 1.40 -1.86
CA ALA A 85 -8.47 1.12 -3.23
C ALA A 85 -9.69 1.11 -4.17
N ALA A 86 -10.83 0.57 -3.73
CA ALA A 86 -12.08 0.61 -4.47
C ALA A 86 -12.58 2.05 -4.70
N GLY A 87 -12.54 2.89 -3.66
CA GLY A 87 -12.89 4.31 -3.76
C GLY A 87 -11.97 5.07 -4.70
N PHE A 88 -10.67 4.81 -4.62
CA PHE A 88 -9.68 5.42 -5.50
C PHE A 88 -9.88 5.03 -6.97
N MET A 89 -10.03 3.73 -7.27
CA MET A 89 -10.30 3.25 -8.63
C MET A 89 -11.60 3.82 -9.19
N MET A 90 -12.63 3.97 -8.34
CA MET A 90 -13.88 4.62 -8.74
C MET A 90 -13.66 6.09 -9.11
N GLY A 91 -12.93 6.85 -8.29
CA GLY A 91 -12.59 8.25 -8.58
C GLY A 91 -11.75 8.41 -9.85
N ALA A 92 -10.76 7.53 -10.06
CA ALA A 92 -9.95 7.51 -11.27
C ALA A 92 -10.80 7.27 -12.53
N ASN A 93 -11.71 6.28 -12.49
CA ASN A 93 -12.62 6.01 -13.60
C ASN A 93 -13.52 7.21 -13.91
N TYR A 94 -14.01 7.94 -12.90
CA TYR A 94 -14.77 9.18 -13.13
C TYR A 94 -13.93 10.28 -13.78
N ALA A 95 -12.62 10.31 -13.54
CA ALA A 95 -11.67 11.22 -14.16
C ALA A 95 -11.20 10.75 -15.57
N GLY A 96 -11.69 9.61 -16.07
CA GLY A 96 -11.27 9.03 -17.35
C GLY A 96 -9.97 8.24 -17.29
N GLU A 97 -9.45 7.98 -16.10
CA GLU A 97 -8.21 7.22 -15.86
C GLU A 97 -8.57 5.77 -15.49
N SER A 98 -8.02 4.79 -16.22
CA SER A 98 -8.19 3.38 -15.88
C SER A 98 -7.00 2.89 -15.07
N ILE A 99 -7.23 2.54 -13.81
CA ILE A 99 -6.20 2.07 -12.89
C ILE A 99 -6.51 0.64 -12.45
N GLY A 100 -5.54 -0.26 -12.58
CA GLY A 100 -5.64 -1.64 -12.10
C GLY A 100 -5.28 -1.78 -10.62
N LEU A 101 -5.82 -2.80 -9.94
CA LEU A 101 -5.40 -3.19 -8.59
C LEU A 101 -4.69 -4.55 -8.63
N VAL A 102 -3.49 -4.60 -8.07
CA VAL A 102 -2.69 -5.81 -7.89
C VAL A 102 -2.49 -6.03 -6.40
N ILE A 103 -2.83 -7.21 -5.92
CA ILE A 103 -2.52 -7.64 -4.55
C ILE A 103 -1.45 -8.71 -4.66
N LYS A 104 -0.23 -8.39 -4.23
CA LYS A 104 0.84 -9.37 -4.19
C LYS A 104 0.69 -10.18 -2.90
N SER A 105 0.51 -11.48 -3.06
CA SER A 105 0.66 -12.43 -1.96
C SER A 105 2.14 -12.49 -1.59
N THR A 106 2.44 -12.38 -0.29
CA THR A 106 3.70 -12.87 0.26
C THR A 106 3.72 -14.38 0.06
N GLN A 107 4.25 -14.86 -1.07
CA GLN A 107 4.66 -16.24 -1.17
C GLN A 107 5.92 -16.37 -0.32
N GLY A 108 5.78 -17.11 0.78
CA GLY A 108 6.90 -17.47 1.63
C GLY A 108 7.99 -18.17 0.82
N ALA A 109 9.22 -17.72 1.02
CA ALA A 109 10.41 -18.54 0.83
C ALA A 109 10.83 -19.09 2.19
#